data_AF-A0A967WYM9-F1
#
_entry.id   AF-A0A967WYM9-F1
#
_cell.length_a   1.000
_cell.length_b   1.000
_cell.length_c   1.000
_cell.angle_alpha   90.00
_cell.angle_beta   90.00
_cell.angle_gamma   90.00
#
_symmetry.space_group_name_H-M   'P 1'
#
loop_
_entity.id
_entity.type
_entity.pdbx_description
1 polymer ?
#
loop_
_entity_poly.entity_id
_entity_poly.type
_entity_poly.pdbx_seq_one_letter_code
_entity_poly.pdbx_strand_id
1 'polypeptide(L)'
;MSGKFRKKRVLAAALFTFLLTFPVGVAWANSLPSLTLWLEFEYGTSEQPELEGVQILRCESPECSHPTLLQGYGKCDSGGCVAGSPSLQASQPLNCRGDRCVAVLIYANDAVPPLKVVGQFSDRVRESELLLDPLPMYGDVAWEIRVRDTVLTITATEPDPVDPLGLFSISFFTYFVLTLLIELLIAAAAFRGWLKLKQRSLASGLGYVLLANLISYPATWIFWPSLQQFQPMAARYVGFFVAFGTLVFTGLLFVLSRQ
;
A
#
# COMPACT_ATOMS: atom_id res chain seq x y z
N MET A 1 -19.68 -43.77 -17.10
CA MET A 1 -19.68 -42.29 -17.26
C MET A 1 -19.22 -41.48 -16.03
N SER A 2 -19.08 -42.07 -14.83
CA SER A 2 -18.78 -41.32 -13.59
C SER A 2 -17.35 -40.71 -13.49
N GLY A 3 -16.33 -41.34 -14.10
CA GLY A 3 -14.93 -40.94 -13.92
C GLY A 3 -14.51 -39.60 -14.55
N LYS A 4 -15.03 -39.26 -15.75
CA LYS A 4 -14.68 -37.99 -16.43
C LYS A 4 -15.23 -36.77 -15.67
N PHE A 5 -16.42 -36.89 -15.10
CA PHE A 5 -17.08 -35.80 -14.36
C PHE A 5 -16.36 -35.49 -13.04
N ARG A 6 -15.86 -36.54 -12.35
CA ARG A 6 -15.09 -36.38 -11.11
C ARG A 6 -13.75 -35.67 -11.35
N LYS A 7 -13.03 -36.01 -12.44
CA LYS A 7 -11.78 -35.34 -12.81
C LYS A 7 -11.96 -33.85 -13.12
N LYS A 8 -13.02 -33.47 -13.85
CA LYS A 8 -13.33 -32.06 -14.14
C LYS A 8 -13.62 -31.26 -12.86
N ARG A 9 -14.35 -31.82 -11.89
CA ARG A 9 -14.64 -31.16 -10.60
C ARG A 9 -13.41 -30.99 -9.73
N VAL A 10 -12.55 -32.00 -9.63
CA VAL A 10 -11.31 -31.93 -8.84
C VAL A 10 -10.36 -30.88 -9.44
N LEU A 11 -10.22 -30.86 -10.76
CA LEU A 11 -9.38 -29.87 -11.43
C LEU A 11 -9.92 -28.45 -11.26
N ALA A 12 -11.23 -28.24 -11.39
CA ALA A 12 -11.87 -26.94 -11.16
C ALA A 12 -11.71 -26.46 -9.70
N ALA A 13 -11.86 -27.37 -8.74
CA ALA A 13 -11.64 -27.07 -7.32
C ALA A 13 -10.19 -26.69 -7.04
N ALA A 14 -9.22 -27.44 -7.58
CA ALA A 14 -7.79 -27.12 -7.45
C ALA A 14 -7.44 -25.77 -8.08
N LEU A 15 -8.03 -25.47 -9.25
CA LEU A 15 -7.90 -24.16 -9.92
C LEU A 15 -8.42 -23.02 -9.05
N PHE A 16 -9.60 -23.22 -8.45
CA PHE A 16 -10.23 -22.23 -7.59
C PHE A 16 -9.42 -22.01 -6.30
N THR A 17 -8.93 -23.08 -5.68
CA THR A 17 -8.05 -22.98 -4.50
C THR A 17 -6.74 -22.28 -4.84
N PHE A 18 -6.13 -22.57 -5.99
CA PHE A 18 -4.92 -21.88 -6.44
C PHE A 18 -5.17 -20.38 -6.67
N LEU A 19 -6.33 -20.00 -7.24
CA LEU A 19 -6.74 -18.62 -7.39
C LEU A 19 -6.93 -17.89 -6.04
N LEU A 20 -7.45 -18.58 -5.03
CA LEU A 20 -7.61 -18.02 -3.68
C LEU A 20 -6.28 -17.82 -2.94
N THR A 21 -5.22 -18.51 -3.36
CA THR A 21 -3.88 -18.38 -2.77
C THR A 21 -3.00 -17.33 -3.44
N PHE A 22 -3.51 -16.57 -4.43
CA PHE A 22 -2.69 -15.53 -5.04
C PHE A 22 -2.37 -14.42 -4.03
N PRO A 23 -1.11 -13.93 -4.02
CA PRO A 23 -0.76 -12.76 -3.24
C PRO A 23 -1.61 -11.58 -3.71
N VAL A 24 -2.41 -11.06 -2.79
CA VAL A 24 -3.42 -10.00 -3.00
C VAL A 24 -2.86 -8.60 -2.72
N GLY A 25 -1.57 -8.39 -3.01
CA GLY A 25 -0.97 -7.07 -2.90
C GLY A 25 -1.60 -6.10 -3.90
N VAL A 26 -2.10 -4.96 -3.43
CA VAL A 26 -2.54 -3.87 -4.30
C VAL A 26 -1.30 -3.26 -4.93
N ALA A 27 -1.14 -3.43 -6.24
CA ALA A 27 -0.12 -2.69 -6.97
C ALA A 27 -0.65 -1.27 -7.22
N TRP A 28 0.12 -0.27 -6.79
CA TRP A 28 -0.30 1.14 -6.83
C TRP A 28 -0.35 1.64 -8.27
N ALA A 29 -1.54 1.86 -8.81
CA ALA A 29 -1.70 2.37 -10.16
C ALA A 29 -1.46 3.89 -10.21
N ASN A 30 -0.42 4.31 -10.93
CA ASN A 30 -0.10 5.68 -11.33
C ASN A 30 0.15 6.67 -10.18
N SER A 31 0.84 6.27 -9.11
CA SER A 31 1.38 7.26 -8.17
C SER A 31 2.62 7.93 -8.76
N LEU A 32 2.74 9.24 -8.56
CA LEU A 32 4.00 9.97 -8.70
C LEU A 32 5.10 9.25 -7.87
N PRO A 33 6.38 9.38 -8.23
CA PRO A 33 7.46 8.86 -7.38
C PRO A 33 7.26 9.40 -5.96
N SER A 34 7.02 8.48 -5.03
CA SER A 34 6.79 8.78 -3.62
C SER A 34 7.86 8.11 -2.79
N LEU A 35 8.34 8.85 -1.80
CA LEU A 35 9.17 8.34 -0.73
C LEU A 35 8.27 8.11 0.48
N THR A 36 8.09 6.85 0.87
CA THR A 36 7.47 6.50 2.13
C THR A 36 8.54 6.53 3.21
N LEU A 37 8.35 7.36 4.22
CA LEU A 37 9.25 7.51 5.33
C LEU A 37 8.58 6.99 6.60
N TRP A 38 9.08 5.87 7.10
CA TRP A 38 8.68 5.27 8.36
C TRP A 38 9.52 5.84 9.49
N LEU A 39 8.86 6.31 10.55
CA LEU A 39 9.50 6.84 11.75
C LEU A 39 9.11 5.94 12.92
N GLU A 40 10.09 5.32 13.57
CA GLU A 40 9.89 4.49 14.76
C GLU A 40 10.59 5.12 15.95
N PHE A 41 9.82 5.51 16.97
CA PHE A 41 10.32 6.22 18.14
C PHE A 41 10.72 5.23 19.24
N GLU A 42 12.02 5.13 19.51
CA GLU A 42 12.54 4.33 20.61
C GLU A 42 12.91 5.21 21.80
N TYR A 43 12.34 4.92 22.96
CA TYR A 43 12.54 5.70 24.18
C TYR A 43 13.80 5.25 24.92
N GLY A 44 14.89 6.02 24.77
CA GLY A 44 16.15 5.82 25.48
C GLY A 44 16.21 6.54 26.85
N THR A 45 15.10 7.15 27.27
CA THR A 45 14.97 7.89 28.53
C THR A 45 14.33 7.04 29.63
N SER A 46 14.60 7.36 30.90
CA SER A 46 14.02 6.63 32.05
C SER A 46 12.51 6.88 32.18
N GLU A 47 12.08 8.09 31.85
CA GLU A 47 10.67 8.44 31.70
C GLU A 47 10.33 8.23 30.23
N GLN A 48 9.24 7.52 29.92
CA GLN A 48 8.77 7.29 28.54
C GLN A 48 7.70 8.34 28.21
N PRO A 49 8.06 9.55 27.75
CA PRO A 49 7.08 10.59 27.55
C PRO A 49 6.19 10.27 26.35
N GLU A 50 4.89 10.53 26.48
CA GLU A 50 3.93 10.33 25.40
C GLU A 50 4.25 11.27 24.22
N LEU A 51 4.22 10.75 22.98
CA LEU A 51 4.38 11.53 21.76
C LEU A 51 3.06 12.22 21.42
N GLU A 52 3.03 13.55 21.52
CA GLU A 52 1.82 14.36 21.30
C GLU A 52 1.73 14.91 19.88
N GLY A 53 2.87 15.11 19.21
CA GLY A 53 2.92 15.59 17.83
C GLY A 53 4.30 15.45 17.19
N VAL A 54 4.31 15.39 15.87
CA VAL A 54 5.52 15.24 15.06
C VAL A 54 5.45 16.18 13.87
N GLN A 55 6.57 16.80 13.52
CA GLN A 55 6.74 17.61 12.32
C GLN A 55 7.95 17.13 11.54
N ILE A 56 7.80 17.08 10.21
CA ILE A 56 8.90 16.89 9.27
C ILE A 56 9.15 18.24 8.61
N LEU A 57 10.37 18.74 8.76
CA LEU A 57 10.81 20.03 8.27
C LEU A 57 11.81 19.87 7.13
N ARG A 58 11.71 20.75 6.15
CA ARG A 58 12.75 20.98 5.14
C ARG A 58 13.65 22.11 5.59
N CYS A 59 14.95 21.89 5.50
CA CYS A 59 15.96 22.89 5.76
C CYS A 59 16.67 23.25 4.45
N GLU A 60 16.79 24.55 4.16
CA GLU A 60 17.51 25.04 2.97
C GLU A 60 19.01 25.24 3.24
N SER A 61 19.40 25.33 4.52
CA SER A 61 20.78 25.48 4.96
C SER A 61 21.17 24.44 6.03
N PRO A 62 22.48 24.19 6.23
CA PRO A 62 22.99 23.29 7.28
C PRO A 62 22.54 23.69 8.70
N GLU A 63 22.32 24.98 8.94
CA GLU A 63 21.87 25.52 10.22
C GLU A 63 20.34 25.48 10.38
N CYS A 64 19.61 25.17 9.31
CA CYS A 64 18.15 25.15 9.26
C CYS A 64 17.49 26.42 9.83
N SER A 65 17.98 27.61 9.44
CA SER A 65 17.50 28.90 9.97
C SER A 65 16.07 29.26 9.55
N HIS A 66 15.64 28.77 8.38
CA HIS A 66 14.30 28.99 7.83
C HIS A 66 13.63 27.65 7.50
N PRO A 67 13.22 26.87 8.51
CA PRO A 67 12.59 25.58 8.27
C PRO A 67 11.23 25.77 7.60
N THR A 68 10.96 24.95 6.58
CA THR A 68 9.61 24.83 5.99
C THR A 68 8.93 23.59 6.54
N LEU A 69 7.74 23.71 7.12
CA LEU A 69 6.94 22.57 7.55
C LEU A 69 6.46 21.77 6.33
N LEU A 70 6.94 20.53 6.17
CA LEU A 70 6.54 19.65 5.08
C LEU A 70 5.27 18.87 5.42
N GLN A 71 5.26 18.24 6.60
CA GLN A 71 4.13 17.49 7.13
C GLN A 71 4.13 17.58 8.65
N GLY A 72 2.96 17.43 9.26
CA GLY A 72 2.83 17.35 10.71
C GLY A 72 1.64 16.49 11.15
N TYR A 73 1.73 15.97 12.36
CA TYR A 73 0.72 15.18 13.04
C TYR A 73 0.59 15.65 14.49
N GLY A 74 -0.63 15.58 15.05
CA GLY A 74 -0.86 15.86 16.47
C GLY A 74 -0.70 17.33 16.84
N LYS A 75 -0.41 17.58 18.13
CA LYS A 75 -0.23 18.93 18.68
C LYS A 75 1.26 19.30 18.64
N CYS A 76 1.58 20.43 18.01
CA CYS A 76 2.93 20.99 18.00
C CYS A 76 2.83 22.51 18.17
N ASP A 77 2.46 22.94 19.38
CA ASP A 77 2.20 24.35 19.72
C ASP A 77 3.28 24.92 20.64
N SER A 78 4.20 24.07 21.11
CA SER A 78 5.27 24.43 22.03
C SER A 78 6.46 25.08 21.32
N GLY A 79 7.30 25.79 22.09
CA GLY A 79 8.53 26.38 21.56
C GLY A 79 9.44 25.31 20.94
N GLY A 80 9.88 25.54 19.70
CA GLY A 80 10.62 24.57 18.87
C GLY A 80 9.79 24.00 17.71
N CYS A 81 8.47 24.04 17.79
CA CYS A 81 7.59 23.70 16.68
C CYS A 81 7.53 24.83 15.64
N VAL A 82 7.39 24.47 14.36
CA VAL A 82 7.19 25.43 13.27
C VAL A 82 5.70 25.65 13.08
N ALA A 83 5.26 26.91 13.20
CA ALA A 83 3.88 27.29 12.95
C ALA A 83 3.58 27.39 11.45
N GLY A 84 2.35 27.08 11.06
CA GLY A 84 1.86 27.23 9.70
C GLY A 84 1.23 25.95 9.14
N SER A 85 0.76 26.04 7.91
CA SER A 85 0.21 24.88 7.20
C SER A 85 1.33 24.12 6.47
N PRO A 86 1.26 22.78 6.42
CA PRO A 86 2.19 21.97 5.64
C PRO A 86 2.32 22.44 4.18
N SER A 87 3.55 22.64 3.70
CA SER A 87 3.83 23.15 2.36
C SER A 87 3.70 22.08 1.28
N LEU A 88 3.98 20.82 1.63
CA LEU A 88 3.63 19.71 0.76
C LEU A 88 2.13 19.48 0.91
N GLN A 89 1.39 19.73 -0.15
CA GLN A 89 0.13 19.02 -0.39
C GLN A 89 0.47 17.56 -0.67
N ALA A 90 0.97 16.87 0.35
CA ALA A 90 1.12 15.44 0.29
C ALA A 90 -0.27 14.85 0.03
N SER A 91 -0.34 13.80 -0.79
CA SER A 91 -1.59 13.08 -1.01
C SER A 91 -2.16 12.53 0.30
N GLN A 92 -1.32 12.41 1.34
CA GLN A 92 -1.67 11.92 2.66
C GLN A 92 -0.96 12.73 3.77
N PRO A 93 -1.65 13.08 4.86
CA PRO A 93 -1.03 13.68 6.03
C PRO A 93 -0.10 12.67 6.73
N LEU A 94 0.87 13.18 7.50
CA LEU A 94 1.65 12.36 8.43
C LEU A 94 0.68 11.62 9.36
N ASN A 95 0.83 10.31 9.49
CA ASN A 95 -0.06 9.49 10.30
C ASN A 95 0.74 8.72 11.33
N CYS A 96 0.36 8.85 12.60
CA CYS A 96 1.02 8.17 13.71
C CYS A 96 0.03 7.26 14.46
N ARG A 97 0.54 6.13 14.94
CA ARG A 97 -0.14 5.22 15.86
C ARG A 97 0.85 4.77 16.92
N GLY A 98 0.70 5.31 18.13
CA GLY A 98 1.66 5.09 19.20
C GLY A 98 3.00 5.73 18.87
N ASP A 99 4.04 4.91 18.91
CA ASP A 99 5.45 5.25 18.66
C ASP A 99 5.87 5.11 17.19
N ARG A 100 4.93 4.84 16.28
CA ARG A 100 5.23 4.69 14.84
C ARG A 100 4.47 5.70 14.01
N CYS A 101 5.15 6.35 13.07
CA CYS A 101 4.56 7.26 12.11
C CYS A 101 4.95 6.90 10.67
N VAL A 102 4.10 7.27 9.71
CA VAL A 102 4.39 7.20 8.28
C VAL A 102 4.14 8.55 7.62
N ALA A 103 5.10 8.98 6.82
CA ALA A 103 4.98 10.12 5.92
C ALA A 103 5.12 9.65 4.48
N VAL A 104 4.25 10.14 3.60
CA VAL A 104 4.38 9.92 2.15
C VAL A 104 4.79 11.24 1.52
N LEU A 105 6.05 11.34 1.11
CA LEU A 105 6.63 12.54 0.53
C LEU A 105 6.63 12.41 -1.00
N ILE A 106 6.11 13.41 -1.71
CA ILE A 106 6.05 13.45 -3.17
C ILE A 106 6.91 14.61 -3.66
N TYR A 107 8.01 14.31 -4.34
CA TYR A 107 8.94 15.31 -4.88
C TYR A 107 8.86 15.37 -6.40
N ALA A 108 8.77 16.58 -6.96
CA ALA A 108 8.53 16.82 -8.38
C ALA A 108 9.81 16.81 -9.25
N ASN A 109 10.70 15.84 -9.04
CA ASN A 109 12.01 15.65 -9.70
C ASN A 109 13.24 16.29 -9.03
N ASP A 110 13.09 16.90 -7.85
CA ASP A 110 14.24 17.41 -7.08
C ASP A 110 14.80 16.34 -6.13
N ALA A 111 16.09 16.43 -5.84
CA ALA A 111 16.69 15.66 -4.75
C ALA A 111 15.97 15.99 -3.43
N VAL A 112 15.79 14.98 -2.58
CA VAL A 112 15.16 15.20 -1.27
C VAL A 112 16.05 16.16 -0.49
N PRO A 113 15.53 17.32 -0.07
CA PRO A 113 16.34 18.31 0.65
C PRO A 113 16.69 17.79 2.04
N PRO A 114 17.69 18.40 2.72
CA PRO A 114 17.99 18.08 4.09
C PRO A 114 16.74 18.17 4.98
N LEU A 115 16.48 17.11 5.72
CA LEU A 115 15.29 16.96 6.55
C LEU A 115 15.63 17.05 8.03
N LYS A 116 14.68 17.56 8.81
CA LYS A 116 14.74 17.58 10.26
C LYS A 116 13.41 17.13 10.84
N VAL A 117 13.45 16.31 11.88
CA VAL A 117 12.26 15.84 12.59
C VAL A 117 12.16 16.59 13.92
N VAL A 118 10.97 17.08 14.22
CA VAL A 118 10.65 17.69 15.52
C VAL A 118 9.54 16.87 16.15
N GLY A 119 9.75 16.42 17.39
CA GLY A 119 8.75 15.73 18.18
C GLY A 119 8.32 16.58 19.37
N GLN A 120 7.03 16.87 19.49
CA GLN A 120 6.44 17.34 20.73
C GLN A 120 6.05 16.12 21.58
N PHE A 121 6.60 16.05 22.77
CA PHE A 121 6.25 15.05 23.77
C PHE A 121 5.58 15.74 24.97
N SER A 122 4.89 14.95 25.78
CA SER A 122 4.19 15.41 26.99
C SER A 122 5.04 16.24 27.97
N ASP A 123 6.37 16.07 27.95
CA ASP A 123 7.29 16.80 28.82
C ASP A 123 7.98 17.99 28.12
N ARG A 124 8.35 17.85 26.85
CA ARG A 124 9.08 18.88 26.07
C ARG A 124 9.08 18.59 24.57
N VAL A 125 9.50 19.60 23.82
CA VAL A 125 9.86 19.45 22.40
C VAL A 125 11.30 18.97 22.29
N ARG A 126 11.55 18.04 21.37
CA ARG A 126 12.87 17.56 20.99
C ARG A 126 13.02 17.64 19.49
N GLU A 127 14.23 17.98 19.06
CA GLU A 127 14.56 18.14 17.65
C GLU A 127 15.64 17.16 17.26
N SER A 128 15.60 16.69 16.02
CA SER A 128 16.67 15.87 15.46
C SER A 128 17.85 16.70 14.99
N GLU A 129 18.97 16.02 14.81
CA GLU A 129 20.06 16.51 13.97
C GLU A 129 19.56 16.72 12.53
N LEU A 130 20.26 17.57 11.77
CA LEU A 130 19.97 17.73 10.36
C LEU A 130 20.44 16.49 9.60
N LEU A 131 19.53 15.89 8.84
CA LEU A 131 19.85 14.75 7.98
C LEU A 131 20.39 15.28 6.66
N LEU A 132 21.70 15.15 6.49
CA LEU A 132 22.42 15.59 5.29
C LEU A 132 22.51 14.48 4.23
N ASP A 133 22.32 13.22 4.63
CA ASP A 133 22.40 12.10 3.72
C ASP A 133 21.24 12.15 2.71
N PRO A 134 21.54 12.05 1.40
CA PRO A 134 20.51 12.14 0.38
C PRO A 134 19.58 10.94 0.49
N LEU A 135 18.30 11.20 0.72
CA LEU A 135 17.27 10.17 0.65
C LEU A 135 17.03 9.77 -0.81
N PRO A 136 16.66 8.49 -1.06
CA PRO A 136 16.25 8.08 -2.38
C PRO A 136 15.02 8.89 -2.83
N MET A 137 14.95 9.17 -4.14
CA MET A 137 13.85 9.94 -4.72
C MET A 137 12.48 9.23 -4.60
N TYR A 138 12.49 7.89 -4.49
CA TYR A 138 11.30 7.06 -4.34
C TYR A 138 11.64 5.77 -3.59
N GLY A 139 10.62 5.11 -3.04
CA GLY A 139 10.74 3.85 -2.30
C GLY A 139 10.40 4.00 -0.82
N ASP A 140 10.75 2.99 -0.03
CA ASP A 140 10.49 2.97 1.41
C ASP A 140 11.81 3.16 2.17
N VAL A 141 11.81 4.07 3.14
CA VAL A 141 12.92 4.32 4.06
C VAL A 141 12.38 4.24 5.48
N ALA A 142 13.12 3.60 6.38
CA ALA A 142 12.81 3.59 7.79
C ALA A 142 13.89 4.29 8.61
N TRP A 143 13.43 5.05 9.59
CA TRP A 143 14.23 5.76 10.58
C TRP A 143 13.85 5.30 11.97
N GLU A 144 14.82 4.76 12.68
CA GLU A 144 14.76 4.58 14.13
C GLU A 144 15.13 5.92 14.78
N ILE A 145 14.16 6.55 15.41
CA ILE A 145 14.30 7.81 16.12
C ILE A 145 14.46 7.51 17.61
N ARG A 146 15.69 7.58 18.10
CA ARG A 146 15.96 7.45 19.54
C ARG A 146 15.66 8.76 20.25
N VAL A 147 14.68 8.70 21.14
CA VAL A 147 14.30 9.79 22.04
C VAL A 147 15.27 9.81 23.20
N ARG A 148 16.07 10.88 23.31
CA ARG A 148 16.97 11.15 24.45
C ARG A 148 16.44 12.34 25.26
N ASP A 149 17.10 12.67 26.38
CA ASP A 149 16.65 13.73 27.29
C ASP A 149 16.45 15.10 26.62
N THR A 150 17.26 15.42 25.62
CA THR A 150 17.26 16.75 24.97
C THR A 150 17.21 16.72 23.44
N VAL A 151 17.43 15.58 22.81
CA VAL A 151 17.64 15.48 21.35
C VAL A 151 17.01 14.21 20.80
N LEU A 152 16.66 14.23 19.52
CA LEU A 152 16.31 13.05 18.75
C LEU A 152 17.53 12.61 17.94
N THR A 153 17.95 11.36 18.08
CA THR A 153 18.99 10.78 17.22
C THR A 153 18.32 9.89 16.19
N ILE A 154 18.62 10.10 14.91
CA ILE A 154 18.03 9.34 13.81
C ILE A 154 19.06 8.34 13.29
N THR A 155 18.66 7.07 13.18
CA THR A 155 19.45 6.03 12.53
C THR A 155 18.65 5.44 11.39
N ALA A 156 19.24 5.38 10.20
CA ALA A 156 18.60 4.72 9.06
C ALA A 156 18.57 3.20 9.29
N THR A 157 17.40 2.60 9.13
CA THR A 157 17.16 1.16 9.28
C THR A 157 16.48 0.59 8.03
N GLU A 158 16.52 -0.73 7.89
CA GLU A 158 15.75 -1.38 6.83
C GLU A 158 14.25 -1.30 7.16
N PRO A 159 13.40 -0.89 6.20
CA PRO A 159 11.96 -0.85 6.44
C PRO A 159 11.43 -2.25 6.73
N ASP A 160 10.70 -2.38 7.85
CA ASP A 160 9.99 -3.61 8.18
C ASP A 160 8.95 -3.87 7.06
N PRO A 161 8.93 -5.06 6.44
CA PRO A 161 7.98 -5.39 5.37
C PRO A 161 6.51 -5.36 5.80
N VAL A 162 6.20 -5.23 7.10
CA VAL A 162 4.84 -5.22 7.63
C VAL A 162 4.35 -3.78 7.82
N ASP A 163 3.38 -3.31 7.02
CA ASP A 163 2.65 -2.05 7.23
C ASP A 163 2.00 -2.05 8.63
N PRO A 164 2.59 -1.35 9.62
CA PRO A 164 2.14 -1.40 11.01
C PRO A 164 0.89 -0.55 11.25
N LEU A 165 0.57 0.37 10.33
CA LEU A 165 -0.55 1.29 10.47
C LEU A 165 -1.83 0.75 9.85
N GLY A 166 -1.74 -0.30 9.02
CA GLY A 166 -2.89 -0.92 8.38
C GLY A 166 -3.70 0.09 7.57
N LEU A 167 -3.05 1.15 7.07
CA LEU A 167 -3.70 2.27 6.39
C LEU A 167 -4.39 1.85 5.10
N PHE A 168 -4.02 0.67 4.58
CA PHE A 168 -4.57 0.05 3.39
C PHE A 168 -5.37 -1.24 3.71
N SER A 169 -5.80 -1.44 4.97
CA SER A 169 -6.31 -2.74 5.46
C SER A 169 -7.73 -3.13 5.03
N ILE A 170 -8.41 -2.38 4.16
CA ILE A 170 -9.48 -3.01 3.38
C ILE A 170 -8.78 -3.90 2.36
N SER A 171 -8.62 -5.17 2.73
CA SER A 171 -7.90 -6.15 1.93
C SER A 171 -8.41 -6.10 0.49
N PHE A 172 -7.50 -6.12 -0.48
CA PHE A 172 -7.85 -6.29 -1.90
C PHE A 172 -8.90 -7.38 -2.08
N PHE A 173 -8.83 -8.44 -1.28
CA PHE A 173 -9.79 -9.54 -1.28
C PHE A 173 -11.22 -9.07 -0.99
N THR A 174 -11.42 -8.15 -0.05
CA THR A 174 -12.73 -7.56 0.25
C THR A 174 -13.29 -6.83 -0.98
N TYR A 175 -12.48 -5.96 -1.61
CA TYR A 175 -12.90 -5.24 -2.81
C TYR A 175 -13.15 -6.19 -3.98
N PHE A 176 -12.26 -7.16 -4.18
CA PHE A 176 -12.37 -8.17 -5.23
C PHE A 176 -13.66 -8.99 -5.10
N VAL A 177 -13.95 -9.51 -3.91
CA VAL A 177 -15.18 -10.28 -3.65
C VAL A 177 -16.41 -9.39 -3.84
N LEU A 178 -16.38 -8.15 -3.35
CA LEU A 178 -17.50 -7.22 -3.49
C LEU A 178 -17.77 -6.89 -4.97
N THR A 179 -16.73 -6.57 -5.75
CA THR A 179 -16.86 -6.30 -7.19
C THR A 179 -17.40 -7.52 -7.93
N LEU A 180 -16.88 -8.70 -7.63
CA LEU A 180 -17.32 -9.96 -8.25
C LEU A 180 -18.78 -10.28 -7.93
N LEU A 181 -19.24 -10.02 -6.70
CA LEU A 181 -20.66 -10.14 -6.34
C LEU A 181 -21.54 -9.14 -7.10
N ILE A 182 -21.12 -7.87 -7.18
CA ILE A 182 -21.85 -6.82 -7.90
C ILE A 182 -21.97 -7.17 -9.38
N GLU A 183 -20.88 -7.58 -10.02
CA GLU A 183 -20.88 -7.95 -11.44
C GLU A 183 -21.77 -9.17 -11.72
N LEU A 184 -21.76 -10.18 -10.85
CA LEU A 184 -22.66 -11.33 -10.99
C LEU A 184 -24.13 -10.95 -10.81
N LEU A 185 -24.43 -10.02 -9.90
CA LEU A 185 -25.80 -9.51 -9.70
C LEU A 185 -26.28 -8.73 -10.93
N ILE A 186 -25.45 -7.83 -11.47
CA ILE A 186 -25.75 -7.07 -12.70
C ILE A 186 -25.94 -8.02 -13.88
N ALA A 187 -25.05 -8.99 -14.06
CA ALA A 187 -25.16 -9.99 -15.11
C ALA A 187 -26.43 -10.84 -14.96
N ALA A 188 -26.77 -11.25 -13.72
CA ALA A 188 -27.98 -12.03 -13.46
C ALA A 188 -29.25 -11.23 -13.81
N ALA A 189 -29.29 -9.94 -13.43
CA ALA A 189 -30.37 -9.03 -13.75
C ALA A 189 -30.50 -8.84 -15.28
N ALA A 190 -29.40 -8.60 -15.99
CA ALA A 190 -29.37 -8.46 -17.44
C ALA A 190 -29.81 -9.75 -18.16
N PHE A 191 -29.30 -10.91 -17.74
CA PHE A 191 -29.64 -12.21 -18.32
C PHE A 191 -31.10 -12.61 -18.11
N ARG A 192 -31.70 -12.25 -16.97
CA ARG A 192 -33.12 -12.49 -16.71
C ARG A 192 -34.02 -11.45 -17.37
N GLY A 193 -33.69 -10.17 -17.27
CA GLY A 193 -34.52 -9.07 -17.75
C GLY A 193 -34.50 -8.93 -19.27
N TRP A 194 -33.32 -8.91 -19.88
CA TRP A 194 -33.17 -8.66 -21.31
C TRP A 194 -33.12 -9.95 -22.13
N LEU A 195 -32.24 -10.89 -21.76
CA LEU A 195 -32.04 -12.12 -22.53
C LEU A 195 -33.04 -13.24 -22.18
N LYS A 196 -33.82 -13.07 -21.11
CA LYS A 196 -34.84 -14.02 -20.64
C LYS A 196 -34.30 -15.47 -20.57
N LEU A 197 -33.06 -15.63 -20.12
CA LEU A 197 -32.41 -16.95 -20.09
C LEU A 197 -33.09 -17.89 -19.09
N LYS A 198 -33.26 -19.15 -19.49
CA LYS A 198 -33.71 -20.22 -18.58
C LYS A 198 -32.67 -20.46 -17.49
N GLN A 199 -33.11 -20.95 -16.33
CA GLN A 199 -32.25 -21.13 -15.14
C GLN A 199 -30.94 -21.89 -15.40
N ARG A 200 -30.97 -22.93 -16.25
CA ARG A 200 -29.76 -23.69 -16.62
C ARG A 200 -28.79 -22.85 -17.46
N SER A 201 -29.30 -22.06 -18.41
CA SER A 201 -28.48 -21.16 -19.24
C SER A 201 -27.98 -19.96 -18.44
N LEU A 202 -28.77 -19.48 -17.48
CA LEU A 202 -28.37 -18.43 -16.54
C LEU A 202 -27.17 -18.87 -15.70
N ALA A 203 -27.22 -20.06 -15.11
CA ALA A 203 -26.13 -20.59 -14.30
C ALA A 203 -24.83 -20.72 -15.11
N SER A 204 -24.92 -21.24 -16.34
CA SER A 204 -23.76 -21.31 -17.24
C SER A 204 -23.23 -19.92 -17.61
N GLY A 205 -24.12 -18.96 -17.93
CA GLY A 205 -23.76 -17.59 -18.27
C GLY A 205 -23.04 -16.88 -17.12
N LEU A 206 -23.57 -16.99 -15.90
CA LEU A 206 -22.93 -16.44 -14.69
C LEU A 206 -21.59 -17.13 -14.40
N GLY A 207 -21.49 -18.43 -14.67
CA GLY A 207 -20.22 -19.15 -14.60
C GLY A 207 -19.16 -18.55 -15.53
N TYR A 208 -19.52 -18.16 -16.75
CA TYR A 208 -18.59 -17.48 -17.66
C TYR A 208 -18.21 -16.08 -17.19
N VAL A 209 -19.16 -15.30 -16.65
CA VAL A 209 -18.87 -13.96 -16.10
C VAL A 209 -17.93 -14.06 -14.90
N LEU A 210 -18.18 -15.00 -13.99
CA LEU A 210 -17.31 -15.29 -12.86
C LEU A 210 -15.88 -15.61 -13.33
N LEU A 211 -15.78 -16.49 -14.32
CA LEU A 211 -14.51 -16.96 -14.85
C LEU A 211 -13.72 -15.84 -15.54
N ALA A 212 -14.41 -15.03 -16.34
CA ALA A 212 -13.81 -13.89 -17.01
C ALA A 212 -13.23 -12.91 -15.98
N ASN A 213 -13.97 -12.63 -14.90
CA ASN A 213 -13.51 -11.77 -13.82
C ASN A 213 -12.34 -12.34 -13.02
N LEU A 214 -12.36 -13.64 -12.70
CA LEU A 214 -11.24 -14.29 -12.02
C LEU A 214 -9.92 -14.20 -12.81
N ILE A 215 -10.00 -14.05 -14.13
CA ILE A 215 -8.85 -13.88 -15.03
C ILE A 215 -8.48 -12.41 -15.21
N SER A 216 -9.47 -11.57 -15.55
CA SER A 216 -9.23 -10.18 -15.93
C SER A 216 -8.84 -9.32 -14.73
N TYR A 217 -9.40 -9.59 -13.54
CA TYR A 217 -9.19 -8.74 -12.38
C TYR A 217 -7.75 -8.80 -11.86
N PRO A 218 -7.15 -9.98 -11.60
CA PRO A 218 -5.74 -10.05 -11.20
C PRO A 218 -4.80 -9.47 -12.26
N ALA A 219 -5.11 -9.69 -13.55
CA ALA A 219 -4.32 -9.11 -14.63
C ALA A 219 -4.38 -7.56 -14.62
N THR A 220 -5.56 -6.99 -14.42
CA THR A 220 -5.81 -5.54 -14.49
C THR A 220 -5.31 -4.81 -13.25
N TRP A 221 -5.47 -5.40 -12.07
CA TRP A 221 -5.22 -4.73 -10.79
C TRP A 221 -3.91 -5.13 -10.12
N ILE A 222 -3.29 -6.25 -10.52
CA ILE A 222 -2.02 -6.70 -9.95
C ILE A 222 -0.93 -6.67 -11.00
N PHE A 223 -1.10 -7.37 -12.13
CA PHE A 223 -0.05 -7.46 -13.14
C PHE A 223 0.29 -6.11 -13.79
N TRP A 224 -0.67 -5.43 -14.43
CA TRP A 224 -0.36 -4.16 -15.10
C TRP A 224 0.19 -3.08 -14.15
N PRO A 225 -0.38 -2.85 -12.96
CA PRO A 225 0.16 -1.84 -12.08
C PRO A 225 1.52 -2.23 -11.50
N SER A 226 1.83 -3.53 -11.34
CA SER A 226 3.15 -3.97 -10.89
C SER A 226 4.29 -3.64 -11.87
N LEU A 227 3.98 -3.48 -13.15
CA LEU A 227 4.97 -3.14 -14.19
C LEU A 227 5.28 -1.65 -14.26
N GLN A 228 4.65 -0.83 -13.43
CA GLN A 228 4.89 0.61 -13.43
C GLN A 228 6.30 0.97 -12.96
N GLN A 229 6.78 2.12 -13.42
CA GLN A 229 8.17 2.56 -13.29
C GLN A 229 8.65 2.63 -11.83
N PHE A 230 7.78 2.97 -10.89
CA PHE A 230 8.11 3.18 -9.47
C PHE A 230 7.68 2.05 -8.53
N GLN A 231 7.35 0.88 -9.07
CA GLN A 231 7.03 -0.29 -8.25
C GLN A 231 8.30 -0.97 -7.74
N PRO A 232 8.31 -1.46 -6.49
CA PRO A 232 9.42 -2.24 -5.96
C PRO A 232 9.62 -3.53 -6.77
N MET A 233 10.85 -4.05 -6.82
CA MET A 233 11.16 -5.28 -7.56
C MET A 233 10.31 -6.48 -7.12
N ALA A 234 9.99 -6.56 -5.81
CA ALA A 234 9.09 -7.58 -5.28
C ALA A 234 7.69 -7.53 -5.92
N ALA A 235 7.12 -6.33 -6.10
CA ALA A 235 5.82 -6.16 -6.75
C ALA A 235 5.86 -6.62 -8.21
N ARG A 236 6.95 -6.32 -8.95
CA ARG A 236 7.14 -6.79 -10.33
C ARG A 236 7.17 -8.32 -10.41
N TYR A 237 7.89 -8.99 -9.51
CA TYR A 237 7.91 -10.46 -9.45
C TYR A 237 6.52 -11.05 -9.16
N VAL A 238 5.79 -10.46 -8.20
CA VAL A 238 4.40 -10.82 -7.91
C VAL A 238 3.53 -10.67 -9.16
N GLY A 239 3.67 -9.55 -9.87
CA GLY A 239 2.99 -9.32 -11.15
C GLY A 239 3.25 -10.38 -12.19
N PHE A 240 4.53 -10.69 -12.46
CA PHE A 240 4.88 -11.74 -13.43
C PHE A 240 4.32 -13.11 -13.02
N PHE A 241 4.35 -13.44 -11.72
CA PHE A 241 3.75 -14.67 -11.22
C PHE A 241 2.24 -14.71 -11.44
N VAL A 242 1.54 -13.59 -11.20
CA VAL A 242 0.10 -13.43 -11.49
C VAL A 242 -0.18 -13.60 -12.97
N ALA A 243 0.58 -12.96 -13.86
CA ALA A 243 0.40 -13.09 -15.30
C ALA A 243 0.59 -14.54 -15.77
N PHE A 244 1.65 -15.21 -15.30
CA PHE A 244 1.89 -16.62 -15.60
C PHE A 244 0.73 -17.50 -15.13
N GLY A 245 0.27 -17.31 -13.89
CA GLY A 245 -0.89 -17.99 -13.34
C GLY A 245 -2.15 -17.82 -14.16
N THR A 246 -2.45 -16.58 -14.56
CA THR A 246 -3.60 -16.24 -15.43
C THR A 246 -3.50 -16.92 -16.80
N LEU A 247 -2.32 -16.99 -17.40
CA LEU A 247 -2.09 -17.68 -18.68
C LEU A 247 -2.32 -19.20 -18.55
N VAL A 248 -1.75 -19.83 -17.52
CA VAL A 248 -1.95 -21.28 -17.25
C VAL A 248 -3.42 -21.58 -17.02
N PHE A 249 -4.10 -20.76 -16.21
CA PHE A 249 -5.53 -20.89 -15.93
C PHE A 249 -6.37 -20.80 -17.20
N THR A 250 -6.12 -19.78 -18.02
CA THR A 250 -6.82 -19.57 -19.30
C THR A 250 -6.59 -20.75 -20.26
N GLY A 251 -5.35 -21.24 -20.35
CA GLY A 251 -5.02 -22.41 -21.17
C GLY A 251 -5.75 -23.67 -20.72
N LEU A 252 -5.81 -23.93 -19.41
CA LEU A 252 -6.52 -25.09 -18.86
C LEU A 252 -8.03 -25.00 -19.13
N LEU A 253 -8.63 -23.82 -18.99
CA LEU A 253 -10.03 -23.61 -19.31
C LEU A 253 -10.35 -23.83 -20.78
N PHE A 254 -9.47 -23.36 -21.66
CA PHE A 254 -9.61 -23.57 -23.09
C PHE A 254 -9.55 -25.05 -23.47
N VAL A 255 -8.66 -25.82 -22.84
CA VAL A 255 -8.61 -27.28 -23.03
C VAL A 255 -9.89 -27.95 -22.50
N LEU A 256 -10.40 -27.51 -21.35
CA LEU A 256 -11.61 -28.05 -20.74
C LEU A 256 -12.88 -27.71 -21.53
N SER A 257 -12.94 -26.56 -22.19
CA SER A 257 -14.10 -26.12 -22.97
C SER A 257 -14.21 -26.83 -24.32
N ARG A 258 -13.09 -27.34 -24.85
CA ARG A 258 -13.04 -28.14 -26.08
C ARG A 258 -13.40 -29.62 -25.90
N GLN A 259 -13.58 -30.10 -24.66
CA GLN A 259 -13.90 -31.50 -24.31
C GLN A 259 -15.34 -31.71 -23.87
#